data_AF-A0A7S3N387-F1
#
_entry.id   AF-A0A7S3N387-F1
#
_cell.length_a   1.000
_cell.length_b   1.000
_cell.length_c   1.000
_cell.angle_alpha   90.00
_cell.angle_beta   90.00
_cell.angle_gamma   90.00
#
_symmetry.space_group_name_H-M   'P 1'
#
loop_
_entity.id
_entity.type
_entity.pdbx_description
1 polymer ?
#
loop_
_entity_poly.entity_id
_entity_poly.type
_entity_poly.pdbx_seq_one_letter_code
_entity_poly.pdbx_strand_id
1 'polypeptide(L)'
;LFIVDSVRRLDFDVKQATNRLAKMKVSTRDKYLLENISREDFRLEDFKVNQEPLIDEELVPVNKVLIMNKVDLVSNRRRFNYLRQELEDIGHFDHVFNVSAKTGFGIEELLEYLIEHSKRDEW
;
A
#
# COMPACT_ATOMS: atom_id res chain seq x y z
N LEU A 1 -2.23 -0.29 -0.58
CA LEU A 1 -2.81 1.04 -0.89
C LEU A 1 -3.62 1.52 0.31
N PHE A 2 -3.45 2.77 0.76
CA PHE A 2 -4.20 3.34 1.88
C PHE A 2 -4.78 4.70 1.46
N ILE A 3 -6.09 4.89 1.57
CA ILE A 3 -6.80 6.09 1.09
C ILE A 3 -7.43 6.81 2.28
N VAL A 4 -7.21 8.12 2.37
CA VAL A 4 -7.76 8.99 3.43
C VAL A 4 -8.34 10.26 2.83
N ASP A 5 -9.44 10.74 3.40
CA ASP A 5 -9.99 12.06 3.08
C ASP A 5 -9.16 13.19 3.72
N SER A 6 -8.62 14.09 2.89
CA SER A 6 -7.75 15.21 3.29
C SER A 6 -8.41 16.28 4.16
N VAL A 7 -9.76 16.28 4.23
CA VAL A 7 -10.56 17.31 4.89
C VAL A 7 -10.95 16.89 6.31
N ARG A 8 -11.00 15.59 6.57
CA ARG A 8 -11.45 15.04 7.85
C ARG A 8 -10.34 15.17 8.91
N ARG A 9 -10.74 15.16 10.18
CA ARG A 9 -9.76 14.97 11.26
C ARG A 9 -9.30 13.51 11.22
N LEU A 10 -8.08 13.30 11.69
CA LEU A 10 -7.55 11.97 11.83
C LEU A 10 -8.23 11.33 13.04
N ASP A 11 -9.21 10.49 12.75
CA ASP A 11 -9.95 9.76 13.78
C ASP A 11 -9.08 8.63 14.35
N PHE A 12 -9.40 8.19 15.57
CA PHE A 12 -8.67 7.14 16.26
C PHE A 12 -8.57 5.85 15.43
N ASP A 13 -9.62 5.51 14.70
CA ASP A 13 -9.67 4.32 13.85
C ASP A 13 -8.68 4.40 12.68
N VAL A 14 -8.51 5.60 12.11
CA VAL A 14 -7.54 5.83 11.03
C VAL A 14 -6.13 5.64 11.59
N LYS A 15 -5.83 6.19 12.79
CA LYS A 15 -4.54 5.97 13.46
C LYS A 15 -4.27 4.50 13.73
N GLN A 16 -5.27 3.76 14.19
CA GLN A 16 -5.13 2.32 14.43
C GLN A 16 -4.92 1.55 13.12
N ALA A 17 -5.64 1.91 12.05
CA ALA A 17 -5.46 1.31 10.74
C ALA A 17 -4.05 1.57 10.19
N THR A 18 -3.56 2.81 10.27
CA THR A 18 -2.20 3.16 9.84
C THR A 18 -1.14 2.44 10.68
N ASN A 19 -1.32 2.34 12.00
CA ASN A 19 -0.41 1.57 12.87
C ASN A 19 -0.41 0.07 12.56
N ARG A 20 -1.59 -0.52 12.26
CA ARG A 20 -1.67 -1.92 11.84
C ARG A 20 -0.97 -2.13 10.51
N LEU A 21 -1.18 -1.22 9.56
CA LEU A 21 -0.51 -1.25 8.25
C LEU A 21 1.00 -1.10 8.39
N ALA A 22 1.48 -0.23 9.28
CA ALA A 22 2.91 -0.03 9.53
C ALA A 22 3.60 -1.29 10.07
N LYS A 23 2.89 -2.09 10.86
CA LYS A 23 3.39 -3.36 11.42
C LYS A 23 3.18 -4.55 10.50
N MET A 24 2.49 -4.38 9.37
CA MET A 24 2.21 -5.46 8.44
C MET A 24 3.50 -5.87 7.74
N LYS A 25 3.86 -7.13 7.92
CA LYS A 25 5.00 -7.78 7.28
C LYS A 25 4.48 -8.99 6.53
N VAL A 26 4.95 -9.21 5.31
CA VAL A 26 4.55 -10.36 4.50
C VAL A 26 5.70 -11.37 4.51
N SER A 27 5.38 -12.63 4.76
CA SER A 27 6.38 -13.70 4.73
C SER A 27 6.87 -13.88 3.30
N THR A 28 8.17 -14.15 3.12
CA THR A 28 8.73 -14.47 1.80
C THR A 28 8.01 -15.66 1.16
N ARG A 29 7.51 -16.60 1.98
CA ARG A 29 6.72 -17.75 1.52
C ARG A 29 5.36 -17.32 0.96
N ASP A 30 4.66 -16.39 1.61
CA ASP A 30 3.38 -15.87 1.13
C ASP A 30 3.57 -15.07 -0.15
N LYS A 31 4.66 -14.31 -0.26
CA LYS A 31 5.03 -13.61 -1.49
C LYS A 31 5.31 -14.57 -2.63
N TYR A 32 6.06 -15.65 -2.38
CA TYR A 32 6.33 -16.71 -3.35
C TYR A 32 5.05 -17.46 -3.75
N LEU A 33 4.16 -17.75 -2.80
CA LEU A 33 2.86 -18.36 -3.09
C LEU A 33 1.98 -17.43 -3.94
N LEU A 34 1.89 -16.15 -3.60
CA LEU A 34 1.17 -15.15 -4.40
C LEU A 34 1.76 -15.01 -5.81
N GLU A 35 3.07 -15.11 -5.95
CA GLU A 35 3.78 -15.04 -7.24
C GLU A 35 3.60 -16.27 -8.13
N ASN A 36 3.36 -17.43 -7.54
CA ASN A 36 3.22 -18.66 -8.29
C ASN A 36 1.76 -19.09 -8.46
N ILE A 37 0.84 -18.64 -7.61
CA ILE A 37 -0.60 -18.78 -7.86
C ILE A 37 -1.00 -18.00 -9.13
N SER A 38 -0.33 -16.89 -9.44
CA SER A 38 -0.51 -16.14 -10.68
C SER A 38 0.09 -16.82 -11.92
N ARG A 39 0.87 -17.89 -11.77
CA ARG A 39 1.35 -18.69 -12.90
C ARG A 39 0.50 -19.95 -12.95
N GLU A 40 -0.33 -20.11 -13.98
CA GLU A 40 -1.26 -21.24 -14.12
C GLU A 40 -0.64 -22.66 -14.12
N ASP A 41 0.69 -22.78 -14.04
CA ASP A 41 1.45 -24.04 -14.04
C ASP A 41 1.69 -24.65 -12.63
N PHE A 42 0.83 -24.38 -11.64
CA PHE A 42 1.08 -24.85 -10.27
C PHE A 42 0.83 -26.36 -10.11
N ARG A 43 1.91 -27.17 -10.13
CA ARG A 43 1.86 -28.61 -9.80
C ARG A 43 2.12 -28.84 -8.32
N LEU A 44 1.24 -29.61 -7.67
CA LEU A 44 1.38 -30.05 -6.27
C LEU A 44 2.69 -30.80 -5.96
N GLU A 45 3.38 -31.28 -6.99
CA GLU A 45 4.63 -32.02 -6.90
C GLU A 45 5.84 -31.12 -6.61
N ASP A 46 5.81 -29.85 -7.01
CA ASP A 46 6.86 -28.86 -6.71
C ASP A 46 6.87 -28.48 -5.21
N PHE A 47 5.78 -28.74 -4.50
CA PHE A 47 5.64 -28.48 -3.07
C PHE A 47 6.41 -29.47 -2.19
N LYS A 48 6.74 -30.67 -2.71
CA LYS A 48 7.36 -31.73 -1.91
C LYS A 48 8.89 -31.73 -1.94
N VAL A 49 9.51 -31.06 -2.91
CA VAL A 49 10.97 -31.12 -3.10
C VAL A 49 11.74 -30.13 -2.21
N ASN A 50 11.11 -29.05 -1.74
CA ASN A 50 11.79 -27.98 -0.99
C ASN A 50 11.41 -27.95 0.51
N GLN A 51 11.47 -29.09 1.20
CA GLN A 51 11.52 -29.11 2.67
C GLN A 51 12.99 -28.93 3.12
N GLU A 52 13.60 -27.80 2.78
CA GLU A 52 14.80 -27.37 3.49
C GLU A 52 14.40 -26.74 4.84
N PRO A 53 15.21 -26.94 5.91
CA PRO A 53 14.85 -26.49 7.25
C PRO A 53 14.77 -24.96 7.31
N LEU A 54 13.78 -24.47 8.07
CA LEU A 54 13.49 -23.06 8.31
C LEU A 54 14.75 -22.30 8.77
N ILE A 55 15.35 -21.54 7.86
CA ILE A 55 16.26 -20.45 8.21
C ILE A 55 15.42 -19.19 8.07
N ASP A 56 15.06 -18.61 9.21
CA ASP A 56 14.41 -17.32 9.43
C ASP A 56 13.55 -16.80 8.26
N GLU A 57 12.22 -16.96 8.35
CA GLU A 57 11.29 -16.35 7.39
C GLU A 57 11.59 -14.86 7.25
N GLU A 58 12.31 -14.49 6.19
CA GLU A 58 12.67 -13.12 5.94
C GLU A 58 11.39 -12.36 5.62
N LEU A 59 10.99 -11.48 6.53
CA LEU A 59 9.76 -10.72 6.42
C LEU A 59 10.02 -9.51 5.53
N VAL A 60 9.46 -9.53 4.32
CA VAL A 60 9.65 -8.45 3.35
C VAL A 60 8.67 -7.32 3.66
N PRO A 61 9.14 -6.06 3.70
CA PRO A 61 8.25 -4.91 3.83
C PRO A 61 7.32 -4.79 2.62
N VAL A 62 6.05 -4.47 2.88
CA VAL A 62 5.05 -4.23 1.84
C VAL A 62 5.19 -2.80 1.34
N ASN A 63 5.15 -2.60 0.02
CA ASN A 63 5.08 -1.26 -0.57
C ASN A 63 3.76 -0.58 -0.16
N LYS A 64 3.86 0.55 0.53
CA LYS A 64 2.74 1.29 1.10
C LYS A 64 2.63 2.64 0.44
N VAL A 65 1.51 2.84 -0.25
CA VAL A 65 1.17 4.11 -0.89
C VAL A 65 0.03 4.78 -0.12
N LEU A 66 0.20 6.05 0.23
CA LEU A 66 -0.84 6.90 0.82
C LEU A 66 -1.50 7.75 -0.26
N ILE A 67 -2.82 7.75 -0.31
CA ILE A 67 -3.61 8.61 -1.18
C ILE A 67 -4.46 9.54 -0.31
N MET A 68 -4.16 10.82 -0.41
CA MET A 68 -4.86 11.92 0.23
C MET A 68 -5.91 12.45 -0.74
N ASN A 69 -7.17 12.02 -0.61
CA ASN A 69 -8.25 12.40 -1.51
C ASN A 69 -8.97 13.70 -1.06
N LYS A 70 -9.74 14.32 -1.94
CA LYS A 70 -10.55 15.54 -1.69
C LYS A 70 -9.71 16.78 -1.40
N VAL A 71 -8.55 16.91 -2.05
CA VAL A 71 -7.66 18.07 -1.85
C VAL A 71 -8.28 19.40 -2.31
N ASP A 72 -9.26 19.35 -3.20
CA ASP A 72 -10.04 20.50 -3.67
C ASP A 72 -10.85 21.17 -2.56
N LEU A 73 -11.20 20.43 -1.51
CA LEU A 73 -11.96 20.93 -0.37
C LEU A 73 -11.06 21.43 0.78
N VAL A 74 -9.74 21.39 0.60
CA VAL A 74 -8.78 21.83 1.62
C VAL A 74 -8.78 23.35 1.70
N SER A 75 -9.48 23.88 2.69
CA SER A 75 -9.48 25.32 2.99
C SER A 75 -8.30 25.78 3.86
N ASN A 76 -7.74 24.88 4.68
CA ASN A 76 -6.63 25.18 5.59
C ASN A 76 -5.41 24.30 5.29
N ARG A 77 -4.46 24.89 4.55
CA ARG A 77 -3.20 24.22 4.16
C ARG A 77 -2.33 23.80 5.35
N ARG A 78 -2.30 24.58 6.44
CA ARG A 78 -1.51 24.22 7.62
C ARG A 78 -2.01 22.92 8.25
N ARG A 79 -3.33 22.80 8.40
CA ARG A 79 -3.96 21.60 8.95
C ARG A 79 -3.79 20.38 8.05
N PHE A 80 -3.88 20.58 6.74
CA PHE A 80 -3.61 19.54 5.76
C PHE A 80 -2.16 19.02 5.85
N ASN A 81 -1.19 19.92 5.92
CA ASN A 81 0.22 19.53 6.05
C ASN A 81 0.48 18.79 7.37
N TYR A 82 -0.15 19.22 8.47
CA TYR A 82 -0.07 18.50 9.75
C TYR A 82 -0.65 17.09 9.65
N LEU A 83 -1.83 16.93 9.02
CA LEU A 83 -2.46 15.63 8.81
C LEU A 83 -1.57 14.70 7.98
N ARG A 84 -1.01 15.23 6.90
CA ARG A 84 -0.09 14.50 6.02
C ARG A 84 1.13 14.02 6.79
N GLN A 85 1.78 14.92 7.52
CA GLN A 85 2.97 14.60 8.31
C GLN A 85 2.66 13.55 9.38
N GLU A 86 1.54 13.67 10.08
CA GLU A 86 1.11 12.69 11.08
C GLU A 86 0.90 11.29 10.47
N LEU A 87 0.36 11.20 9.25
CA LEU A 87 0.22 9.91 8.54
C LEU A 87 1.56 9.36 8.04
N GLU A 88 2.43 10.22 7.51
CA GLU A 88 3.77 9.85 7.06
C GLU A 88 4.61 9.29 8.23
N ASP A 89 4.54 9.94 9.40
CA ASP A 89 5.25 9.55 10.62
C ASP A 89 4.78 8.19 11.16
N ILE A 90 3.46 7.89 11.08
CA ILE A 90 2.90 6.63 11.59
C ILE A 90 3.08 5.49 10.57
N GLY A 91 2.80 5.76 9.31
CA GLY A 91 2.63 4.73 8.28
C GLY A 91 3.91 4.31 7.58
N HIS A 92 4.94 5.17 7.57
CA HIS A 92 6.15 5.01 6.75
C HIS A 92 5.79 4.60 5.32
N PHE A 93 5.05 5.48 4.64
CA PHE A 93 4.62 5.27 3.26
C PHE A 93 5.77 5.57 2.29
N ASP A 94 5.89 4.78 1.23
CA ASP A 94 6.92 4.95 0.20
C ASP A 94 6.59 6.14 -0.72
N HIS A 95 5.30 6.31 -1.02
CA HIS A 95 4.79 7.40 -1.85
C HIS A 95 3.49 7.98 -1.29
N VAL A 96 3.30 9.28 -1.49
CA VAL A 96 2.12 10.03 -1.07
C VAL A 96 1.54 10.81 -2.25
N PHE A 97 0.30 10.51 -2.62
CA PHE A 97 -0.41 11.18 -3.70
C PHE A 97 -1.52 12.07 -3.14
N ASN A 98 -1.60 13.29 -3.67
CA ASN A 98 -2.62 14.28 -3.31
C ASN A 98 -3.60 14.38 -4.46
N VAL A 99 -4.82 13.85 -4.29
CA VAL A 99 -5.77 13.70 -5.37
C VAL A 99 -7.12 14.33 -5.07
N SER A 100 -7.85 14.67 -6.13
CA SER A 100 -9.26 15.00 -6.05
C SER A 100 -10.00 14.17 -7.10
N ALA A 101 -10.66 13.11 -6.64
CA ALA A 101 -11.48 12.28 -7.51
C ALA A 101 -12.62 13.06 -8.20
N LYS A 102 -13.01 14.22 -7.67
CA LYS A 102 -14.05 15.09 -8.24
C LYS A 102 -13.52 15.93 -9.41
N THR A 103 -12.31 16.49 -9.28
CA THR A 103 -11.74 17.39 -10.30
C THR A 103 -10.78 16.68 -11.25
N GLY A 104 -10.36 15.46 -10.92
CA GLY A 104 -9.33 14.73 -11.65
C GLY A 104 -7.90 15.12 -11.25
N PHE A 105 -7.72 16.08 -10.34
CA PHE A 105 -6.39 16.51 -9.90
C PHE A 105 -5.59 15.33 -9.31
N GLY A 106 -4.35 15.16 -9.77
CA GLY A 106 -3.41 14.13 -9.29
C GLY A 106 -3.77 12.69 -9.65
N ILE A 107 -4.84 12.45 -10.40
CA ILE A 107 -5.27 11.10 -10.77
C ILE A 107 -4.36 10.49 -11.85
N GLU A 108 -3.89 11.29 -12.81
CA GLU A 108 -2.99 10.83 -13.88
C GLU A 108 -1.66 10.33 -13.31
N GLU A 109 -1.00 11.14 -12.48
CA GLU A 109 0.23 10.77 -11.77
C GLU A 109 0.05 9.50 -10.92
N LEU A 110 -1.08 9.38 -10.22
CA LEU A 110 -1.40 8.18 -9.46
C LEU A 110 -1.57 6.95 -10.37
N LEU A 111 -2.23 7.10 -11.51
CA LEU A 111 -2.44 6.02 -12.47
C LEU A 111 -1.13 5.55 -13.09
N GLU A 112 -0.28 6.48 -13.53
CA GLU A 112 1.06 6.18 -14.05
C GLU A 112 1.86 5.36 -13.04
N TYR A 113 1.92 5.83 -11.79
CA TYR A 113 2.60 5.11 -10.71
C TYR A 113 2.05 3.69 -10.53
N LEU A 114 0.72 3.53 -10.49
CA LEU A 114 0.09 2.23 -10.30
C LEU A 114 0.35 1.29 -11.48
N ILE A 115 0.34 1.79 -12.71
CA ILE A 115 0.63 1.00 -13.92
C ILE A 115 2.10 0.54 -13.92
N GLU A 116 3.03 1.43 -13.61
CA GLU A 116 4.47 1.11 -13.56
C GLU A 116 4.81 0.05 -12.52
N HIS A 117 4.12 0.09 -11.37
CA HIS A 117 4.35 -0.82 -10.25
C HIS A 117 3.39 -2.03 -10.25
N SER A 118 2.49 -2.11 -11.23
CA SER A 118 1.62 -3.28 -11.40
C SER A 118 2.36 -4.43 -12.04
N LYS A 119 2.04 -5.65 -11.62
CA LYS A 119 2.43 -6.84 -12.36
C LYS A 119 1.53 -6.94 -13.58
N ARG A 120 2.12 -7.14 -14.77
CA ARG A 120 1.35 -7.46 -15.97
C ARG A 120 0.89 -8.90 -15.86
N ASP A 121 -0.42 -9.07 -15.82
CA ASP A 121 -1.07 -10.36 -15.83
C ASP A 121 -2.31 -10.30 -16.75
N GLU A 122 -2.82 -11.46 -17.15
CA GLU A 122 -4.11 -11.53 -17.85
C GLU A 122 -5.25 -11.14 -16.90
N TRP A 123 -6.31 -10.53 -17.45
CA TRP A 123 -7.44 -9.98 -16.68
C TRP A 123 -8.35 -11.07 -16.11
#